data_AF-A0AAW0BA16-F1
#
_entry.id   AF-A0AAW0BA16-F1
#
_cell.length_a   1.000
_cell.length_b   1.000
_cell.length_c   1.000
_cell.angle_alpha   90.00
_cell.angle_beta   90.00
_cell.angle_gamma   90.00
#
_symmetry.space_group_name_H-M   'P 1'
#
loop_
_entity.id
_entity.type
_entity.pdbx_description
1 polymer ?
#
loop_
_entity_poly.entity_id
_entity_poly.type
_entity_poly.pdbx_seq_one_letter_code
_entity_poly.pdbx_strand_id
1 'polypeptide(L)'
;MFSPDRLLSAVLATLTLLAAPATAITYLGGVNMDVACAEQHGGTFHAILIGNIANHWRCENSAGARESIDVTAYCSQTFGRGAFSSPQGGGAFDWGCFFP
;
A
#
# COMPACT_ATOMS: atom_id res chain seq x y z
N MET A 1 -27.49 56.64 -43.40
CA MET A 1 -27.16 55.21 -43.43
C MET A 1 -25.67 55.06 -43.19
N PHE A 2 -25.26 54.86 -41.93
CA PHE A 2 -23.94 54.40 -41.50
C PHE A 2 -24.12 53.91 -40.06
N SER A 3 -24.07 52.60 -39.83
CA SER A 3 -24.12 52.01 -38.48
C SER A 3 -22.72 51.50 -38.16
N PRO A 4 -22.08 51.94 -37.06
CA PRO A 4 -20.73 51.54 -36.74
C PRO A 4 -20.72 50.15 -36.11
N ASP A 5 -19.87 49.30 -36.70
CA ASP A 5 -19.33 48.08 -36.14
C ASP A 5 -19.05 48.16 -34.64
N ARG A 6 -19.64 47.23 -33.89
CA ARG A 6 -19.08 46.77 -32.61
C ARG A 6 -19.07 45.25 -32.57
N LEU A 7 -18.03 44.73 -33.20
CA LEU A 7 -17.34 43.50 -32.86
C LEU A 7 -17.24 43.37 -31.33
N LEU A 8 -17.92 42.39 -30.75
CA LEU A 8 -17.65 41.93 -29.40
C LEU A 8 -17.37 40.42 -29.49
N SER A 9 -16.09 40.14 -29.65
CA SER A 9 -15.49 38.82 -29.64
C SER A 9 -15.86 38.08 -28.35
N ALA A 10 -16.68 37.03 -28.48
CA ALA A 10 -16.88 36.05 -27.43
C ALA A 10 -15.73 35.03 -27.47
N VAL A 11 -14.66 35.27 -26.69
CA VAL A 11 -13.62 34.25 -26.44
C VAL A 11 -14.12 33.35 -25.32
N LEU A 12 -14.72 32.22 -25.70
CA LEU A 12 -15.03 31.12 -24.79
C LEU A 12 -13.72 30.42 -24.42
N ALA A 13 -13.10 30.84 -23.31
CA ALA A 13 -11.99 30.12 -22.69
C ALA A 13 -12.52 28.80 -22.12
N THR A 14 -12.36 27.72 -22.88
CA THR A 14 -12.64 26.36 -22.41
C THR A 14 -11.54 25.95 -21.43
N LEU A 15 -11.80 26.07 -20.13
CA LEU A 15 -11.00 25.44 -19.08
C LEU A 15 -11.23 23.93 -19.17
N THR A 16 -10.41 23.21 -19.94
CA THR A 16 -10.28 21.76 -19.79
C THR A 16 -9.48 21.50 -18.51
N LEU A 17 -10.17 21.22 -17.41
CA LEU A 17 -9.54 20.70 -16.20
C LEU A 17 -8.99 19.29 -16.53
N LEU A 18 -7.67 19.17 -16.70
CA LEU A 18 -7.03 17.85 -16.73
C LEU A 18 -7.09 17.28 -15.32
N ALA A 19 -8.13 16.50 -15.02
CA ALA A 19 -8.11 15.64 -13.86
C ALA A 19 -7.03 14.58 -14.08
N ALA A 20 -5.99 14.57 -13.24
CA ALA A 20 -5.05 13.47 -13.21
C ALA A 20 -5.82 12.17 -12.87
N PRO A 21 -5.49 11.03 -13.49
CA PRO A 21 -6.09 9.77 -13.10
C PRO A 21 -5.79 9.53 -11.62
N ALA A 22 -6.82 9.31 -10.82
CA ALA A 22 -6.65 8.81 -9.46
C ALA A 22 -6.13 7.38 -9.57
N THR A 23 -4.86 7.16 -9.24
CA THR A 23 -4.31 5.81 -9.10
C THR A 23 -4.98 5.18 -7.87
N ALA A 24 -5.93 4.28 -8.11
CA ALA A 24 -6.67 3.61 -7.06
C ALA A 24 -5.85 2.43 -6.55
N ILE A 25 -5.27 2.59 -5.35
CA ILE A 25 -4.59 1.49 -4.68
C ILE A 25 -5.63 0.42 -4.33
N THR A 26 -5.46 -0.80 -4.83
CA THR A 26 -6.37 -1.92 -4.61
C THR A 26 -5.91 -2.73 -3.40
N TYR A 27 -6.81 -2.97 -2.44
CA TYR A 27 -6.56 -3.89 -1.32
C TYR A 27 -6.65 -5.34 -1.79
N LEU A 28 -5.59 -6.11 -1.55
CA LEU A 28 -5.49 -7.51 -1.96
C LEU A 28 -5.83 -8.47 -0.82
N GLY A 29 -5.53 -8.09 0.42
CA GLY A 29 -5.76 -8.93 1.60
C GLY A 29 -4.90 -8.55 2.79
N GLY A 30 -5.18 -9.19 3.93
CA GLY A 30 -4.42 -9.01 5.16
C GLY A 30 -3.11 -9.82 5.15
N VAL A 31 -2.24 -9.51 6.10
CA VAL A 31 -0.95 -10.21 6.27
C VAL A 31 -1.07 -11.26 7.36
N ASN A 32 -0.70 -12.50 7.04
CA ASN A 32 -0.49 -13.54 8.04
C ASN A 32 0.98 -13.56 8.45
N MET A 33 1.28 -12.99 9.63
CA MET A 33 2.66 -12.83 10.09
C MET A 33 3.36 -14.17 10.37
N ASP A 34 2.65 -15.17 10.87
CA ASP A 34 3.22 -16.51 11.11
C ASP A 34 3.63 -17.19 9.82
N VAL A 35 2.77 -17.10 8.79
CA VAL A 35 3.08 -17.63 7.45
C VAL A 35 4.27 -16.87 6.87
N ALA A 36 4.29 -15.55 6.97
CA ALA A 36 5.43 -14.74 6.51
C ALA A 36 6.74 -15.17 7.19
N CYS A 37 6.71 -15.45 8.50
CA CYS A 37 7.88 -15.97 9.21
C CYS A 37 8.32 -17.35 8.74
N ALA A 38 7.37 -18.27 8.58
CA ALA A 38 7.67 -19.62 8.12
C ALA A 38 8.23 -19.64 6.69
N GLU A 39 7.75 -18.76 5.81
CA GLU A 39 8.24 -18.63 4.43
C GLU A 39 9.63 -18.00 4.35
N GLN A 40 9.94 -17.01 5.19
CA GLN A 40 11.20 -16.26 5.13
C GLN A 40 12.35 -16.93 5.88
N HIS A 41 12.06 -17.52 7.04
CA HIS A 41 13.07 -18.05 7.96
C HIS A 41 12.95 -19.55 8.22
N GLY A 42 11.92 -20.20 7.65
CA GLY A 42 11.65 -21.62 7.79
C GLY A 42 10.62 -21.94 8.88
N GLY A 43 10.03 -23.14 8.80
CA GLY A 43 8.88 -23.54 9.63
C GLY A 43 9.11 -23.67 11.14
N THR A 44 10.32 -23.39 11.64
CA THR A 44 10.61 -23.28 13.08
C THR A 44 10.38 -21.87 13.64
N PHE A 45 10.19 -20.87 12.77
CA PHE A 45 9.91 -19.50 13.16
C PHE A 45 8.41 -19.24 13.17
N HIS A 46 7.96 -18.48 14.16
CA HIS A 46 6.59 -18.01 14.31
C HIS A 46 6.59 -16.51 14.62
N ALA A 47 5.46 -15.86 14.41
CA ALA A 47 5.36 -14.42 14.61
C ALA A 47 5.08 -14.08 16.07
N ILE A 48 5.81 -13.10 16.57
CA ILE A 48 5.58 -12.49 17.88
C ILE A 48 5.47 -10.98 17.73
N LEU A 49 4.68 -10.37 18.60
CA LEU A 49 4.58 -8.92 18.71
C LEU A 49 5.35 -8.45 19.95
N ILE A 50 6.46 -7.73 19.74
CA ILE A 50 7.32 -7.26 20.84
C ILE A 50 6.90 -5.88 21.40
N GLY A 51 5.72 -5.39 21.02
CA GLY A 51 5.14 -4.13 21.52
C GLY A 51 3.72 -3.94 21.00
N ASN A 52 3.35 -2.76 20.47
CA ASN A 52 1.96 -2.46 20.13
C ASN A 52 1.72 -1.73 18.78
N ILE A 53 2.76 -1.56 17.95
CA ILE A 53 2.64 -0.92 16.63
C ILE A 53 3.00 -1.88 15.50
N ALA A 54 2.61 -1.53 14.27
CA ALA A 54 2.81 -2.35 13.07
C ALA A 54 4.25 -2.87 12.90
N ASN A 55 5.26 -2.04 13.19
CA ASN A 55 6.67 -2.41 13.00
C ASN A 55 7.27 -3.25 14.13
N HIS A 56 6.47 -3.65 15.13
CA HIS A 56 6.93 -4.46 16.27
C HIS A 56 6.73 -5.96 16.06
N TRP A 57 6.29 -6.40 14.88
CA TRP A 57 6.30 -7.82 14.56
C TRP A 57 7.72 -8.32 14.33
N ARG A 58 8.01 -9.50 14.88
CA ARG A 58 9.28 -10.22 14.71
C ARG A 58 8.99 -11.70 14.50
N CYS A 59 9.89 -12.38 13.82
CA CYS A 59 9.92 -13.83 13.81
C CYS A 59 10.75 -14.30 15.00
N GLU A 60 10.28 -15.30 15.74
CA GLU A 60 11.00 -15.95 16.83
C GLU A 60 11.01 -17.47 16.63
N ASN A 61 12.13 -18.11 16.93
CA ASN A 61 12.22 -19.57 16.97
C ASN A 61 12.25 -20.10 18.41
N SER A 62 12.20 -21.42 18.58
CA SER A 62 12.21 -22.07 19.91
C SER A 62 13.48 -21.81 20.73
N ALA A 63 14.58 -21.41 20.08
CA ALA A 63 15.82 -21.01 20.76
C ALA A 63 15.83 -19.53 21.18
N GLY A 64 14.76 -18.77 20.89
CA GLY A 64 14.63 -17.34 21.19
C GLY A 64 15.38 -16.43 20.22
N ALA A 65 15.89 -16.94 19.09
CA ALA A 65 16.47 -16.11 18.05
C ALA A 65 15.38 -15.30 17.36
N ARG A 66 15.64 -14.02 17.14
CA ARG A 66 14.66 -13.07 16.59
C ARG A 66 15.13 -12.47 15.28
N GLU A 67 14.24 -12.47 14.31
CA GLU A 67 14.46 -11.92 12.96
C GLU A 67 13.37 -10.91 12.60
N SER A 68 13.67 -10.04 11.63
CA SER A 68 12.66 -9.15 11.04
C SER A 68 11.70 -9.88 10.10
N ILE A 69 10.46 -9.40 10.02
CA ILE A 69 9.48 -9.84 9.02
C ILE A 69 9.51 -8.86 7.84
N ASP A 70 9.82 -9.35 6.64
CA ASP A 70 9.63 -8.60 5.40
C ASP A 70 8.19 -8.78 4.90
N VAL A 71 7.33 -7.85 5.30
CA VAL A 71 5.90 -7.90 4.96
C VAL A 71 5.66 -7.66 3.46
N THR A 72 6.52 -6.87 2.81
CA THR A 72 6.40 -6.62 1.36
C THR A 72 6.76 -7.87 0.57
N ALA A 73 7.80 -8.61 0.97
CA ALA A 73 8.16 -9.89 0.36
C ALA A 73 7.00 -10.89 0.44
N TYR A 74 6.35 -11.01 1.61
CA TYR A 74 5.15 -11.84 1.79
C TYR A 74 4.03 -11.41 0.81
N CYS A 75 3.72 -10.12 0.71
CA CYS A 75 2.68 -9.63 -0.20
C CYS A 75 3.00 -9.94 -1.66
N SER A 76 4.25 -9.68 -2.09
CA SER A 76 4.72 -9.97 -3.44
C SER A 76 4.70 -11.47 -3.77
N GLN A 77 4.99 -12.33 -2.80
CA GLN A 77 4.95 -13.79 -2.98
C GLN A 77 3.51 -14.32 -3.04
N THR A 78 2.63 -13.80 -2.17
CA THR A 78 1.25 -14.26 -2.03
C THR A 78 0.36 -13.78 -3.16
N PHE A 79 0.48 -12.52 -3.57
CA PHE A 79 -0.43 -11.88 -4.52
C PHE A 79 0.22 -11.54 -5.87
N GLY A 80 1.51 -11.80 -6.04
CA GLY A 80 2.23 -11.62 -7.29
C GLY A 80 3.13 -10.39 -7.33
N ARG A 81 4.00 -10.35 -8.35
CA ARG A 81 5.00 -9.28 -8.52
C ARG A 81 4.32 -7.93 -8.67
N GLY A 82 4.64 -7.01 -7.77
CA GLY A 82 4.07 -5.65 -7.72
C GLY A 82 3.15 -5.40 -6.53
N ALA A 83 2.75 -6.46 -5.81
CA ALA A 83 2.06 -6.29 -4.53
C ALA A 83 3.02 -5.77 -3.45
N PHE A 84 2.57 -4.78 -2.68
CA PHE A 84 3.34 -4.14 -1.62
C PHE A 84 2.56 -4.11 -0.31
N SER A 85 3.26 -3.91 0.82
CA SER A 85 2.64 -3.85 2.14
C SER A 85 2.44 -2.42 2.65
N SER A 86 1.36 -2.17 3.38
CA SER A 86 1.15 -0.92 4.12
C SER A 86 0.47 -1.18 5.47
N PRO A 87 0.85 -0.47 6.55
CA PRO A 87 0.27 -0.66 7.87
C PRO A 87 -1.03 0.13 8.12
N GLN A 88 -1.70 0.69 7.11
CA GLN A 88 -3.07 1.28 7.09
C GLN A 88 -3.61 2.12 8.28
N GLY A 89 -2.77 2.55 9.22
CA GLY A 89 -3.20 3.10 10.50
C GLY A 89 -2.15 2.99 11.61
N GLY A 90 -1.16 2.10 11.43
CA GLY A 90 0.02 1.98 12.28
C GLY A 90 -0.17 1.07 13.49
N GLY A 91 -1.39 0.59 13.75
CA GLY A 91 -1.66 -0.44 14.74
C GLY A 91 -0.98 -1.74 14.38
N ALA A 92 -0.66 -2.56 15.40
CA ALA A 92 0.02 -3.84 15.21
C ALA A 92 -0.64 -4.72 14.14
N PHE A 93 -1.97 -4.71 14.04
CA PHE A 93 -2.74 -5.62 13.18
C PHE A 93 -3.22 -4.96 11.87
N ASP A 94 -2.76 -3.76 11.56
CA ASP A 94 -3.29 -2.97 10.44
C ASP A 94 -2.57 -3.26 9.10
N TRP A 95 -1.64 -4.22 9.09
CA TRP A 95 -0.91 -4.61 7.88
C TRP A 95 -1.83 -5.19 6.80
N GLY A 96 -1.77 -4.58 5.62
CA GLY A 96 -2.44 -5.05 4.41
C GLY A 96 -1.49 -5.13 3.22
N CYS A 97 -1.86 -5.96 2.25
CA CYS A 97 -1.23 -6.05 0.94
C CYS A 97 -2.05 -5.28 -0.11
N PHE A 98 -1.34 -4.60 -1.01
CA PHE A 98 -1.90 -3.67 -1.96
C PHE A 98 -1.28 -3.79 -3.35
N PHE A 99 -2.02 -3.34 -4.36
CA PHE A 99 -1.52 -3.16 -5.73
C PHE A 99 -1.81 -1.74 -6.22
N PRO A 100 -0.87 -1.08 -6.93
CA PRO A 100 -1.08 0.25 -7.50
C PRO A 100 -2.08 0.28 -8.67
#